data_AF-A0A975BQB4-F1
#
_entry.id   AF-A0A975BQB4-F1
#
_cell.length_a   1.000
_cell.length_b   1.000
_cell.length_c   1.000
_cell.angle_alpha   90.00
_cell.angle_beta   90.00
_cell.angle_gamma   90.00
#
_symmetry.space_group_name_H-M   'P 1'
#
loop_
_entity.id
_entity.type
_entity.pdbx_description
1 polymer ?
#
loop_
_entity_poly.entity_id
_entity_poly.type
_entity_poly.pdbx_seq_one_letter_code
_entity_poly.pdbx_strand_id
1 'polypeptide(L)'
;MERLTYVRYRIDGILRAMTPLHVGSGAERDAVIDDEKVKVSEVVKDSKSFPCLPASTLKGKLRSAADRFSNEKALTRELFGTGEKDQEVGARLLFQDALLDRDLSEIPPLFEMPLENGNFPLYWDASCFTYISTGTALNRVTRTVEKHKLFYHETVPSGAVFRVSIFGEGLTHEELAFLLKLLEGFKGEHGICLGGETAHGFGQMQWEHPEVSGVTSEDELREWLNGTATGFEGFPKISGERLKHIQDKISLSAPVSRDVLSLELKLCFDGPFMVNDPSQAYKADDGGLSHTYLRNEKNQIVLRSRSFHGALRNQAERIIRTVAPEELRAKKACYIEDHKTSCPPIHKKEQTENLCMACRLFGGNGWRSPIMISDFLPVPNGHGEECEQDFVAIDRYTGGAADRKKFKACYRFGPILKGRLRIDLSRVGPVHVGVLALALRDLLEGDMFMGFGRSKGLGACRGKITEINLPQHYPEWMKKFMSSSENWEQLAQTELPMNPLQTELLEHLVADFNEAVSIEA
;
A
#
# COMPACT_ATOMS: atom_id res chain seq x y z
N MET A 1 -33.92 -22.95 -0.04
CA MET A 1 -33.36 -24.17 0.61
C MET A 1 -33.57 -24.03 2.10
N GLU A 2 -34.21 -25.00 2.73
CA GLU A 2 -34.39 -25.05 4.18
C GLU A 2 -33.00 -25.14 4.84
N ARG A 3 -32.63 -24.16 5.65
CA ARG A 3 -31.29 -24.11 6.25
C ARG A 3 -31.28 -24.95 7.53
N LEU A 4 -30.35 -25.88 7.58
CA LEU A 4 -30.20 -26.78 8.72
C LEU A 4 -29.52 -26.03 9.87
N THR A 5 -30.21 -25.93 11.01
CA THR A 5 -29.78 -25.16 12.19
C THR A 5 -28.58 -25.76 12.93
N TYR A 6 -28.27 -27.03 12.68
CA TYR A 6 -27.15 -27.72 13.30
C TYR A 6 -25.82 -27.55 12.55
N VAL A 7 -25.84 -27.05 11.31
CA VAL A 7 -24.63 -26.95 10.50
C VAL A 7 -23.69 -25.90 11.09
N ARG A 8 -22.47 -26.30 11.42
CA ARG A 8 -21.44 -25.43 12.00
C ARG A 8 -20.09 -25.72 11.35
N TYR A 9 -19.38 -24.67 10.98
CA TYR A 9 -18.02 -24.75 10.45
C TYR A 9 -17.06 -23.95 11.33
N ARG A 10 -15.84 -24.45 11.41
CA ARG A 10 -14.67 -23.76 11.92
C ARG A 10 -13.62 -23.78 10.81
N ILE A 11 -13.15 -22.61 10.45
CA ILE A 11 -12.11 -22.40 9.44
C ILE A 11 -10.90 -21.81 10.17
N ASP A 12 -9.82 -22.58 10.23
CA ASP A 12 -8.55 -22.16 10.80
C ASP A 12 -7.51 -21.98 9.70
N GLY A 13 -6.49 -21.18 9.98
CA GLY A 13 -5.30 -21.04 9.15
C GLY A 13 -4.43 -19.90 9.66
N ILE A 14 -3.40 -19.54 8.89
CA ILE A 14 -2.47 -18.48 9.27
C ILE A 14 -2.41 -17.37 8.22
N LEU A 15 -2.27 -16.13 8.69
CA LEU A 15 -1.93 -14.97 7.88
C LEU A 15 -0.51 -14.54 8.15
N ARG A 16 0.35 -14.63 7.12
CA ARG A 16 1.73 -14.14 7.15
C ARG A 16 1.81 -12.74 6.55
N ALA A 17 2.42 -11.79 7.26
CA ALA A 17 2.70 -10.47 6.72
C ALA A 17 3.85 -10.53 5.70
N MET A 18 3.58 -10.26 4.43
CA MET A 18 4.61 -10.24 3.37
C MET A 18 5.35 -8.90 3.30
N THR A 19 4.71 -7.85 3.80
CA THR A 19 5.24 -6.49 3.91
C THR A 19 4.99 -5.97 5.33
N PRO A 20 5.67 -4.90 5.78
CA PRO A 20 5.39 -4.26 7.06
C PRO A 20 3.89 -3.94 7.25
N LEU A 21 3.41 -4.02 8.48
CA LEU A 21 1.99 -3.87 8.81
C LEU A 21 1.80 -2.85 9.94
N HIS A 22 0.80 -1.98 9.78
CA HIS A 22 0.34 -1.09 10.84
C HIS A 22 -1.18 -1.18 10.95
N VAL A 23 -1.69 -1.78 12.04
CA VAL A 23 -3.11 -1.77 12.40
C VAL A 23 -3.24 -0.91 13.65
N GLY A 24 -3.70 0.32 13.49
CA GLY A 24 -3.69 1.31 14.57
C GLY A 24 -4.70 1.01 15.68
N SER A 25 -4.31 1.20 16.94
CA SER A 25 -5.22 1.13 18.10
C SER A 25 -6.08 2.39 18.26
N GLY A 26 -5.73 3.46 17.55
CA GLY A 26 -6.28 4.80 17.75
C GLY A 26 -5.62 5.56 18.90
N ALA A 27 -4.69 4.94 19.63
CA ALA A 27 -3.89 5.58 20.65
C ALA A 27 -2.54 6.08 20.12
N GLU A 28 -1.99 7.07 20.81
CA GLU A 28 -0.62 7.54 20.64
C GLU A 28 0.11 7.40 21.97
N ARG A 29 1.37 6.98 21.92
CA ARG A 29 2.27 7.00 23.08
C ARG A 29 3.43 7.94 22.89
N ASP A 30 3.94 8.44 24.00
CA ASP A 30 5.22 9.12 24.02
C ASP A 30 6.35 8.09 23.91
N ALA A 31 7.29 8.35 23.02
CA ALA A 31 8.56 7.64 22.91
C ALA A 31 9.70 8.66 22.92
N VAL A 32 10.88 8.24 23.40
CA VAL A 32 12.10 9.04 23.25
C VAL A 32 12.83 8.52 22.03
N ILE A 33 13.00 9.39 21.04
CA ILE A 33 13.73 9.11 19.81
C ILE A 33 14.77 10.22 19.66
N ASP A 34 16.05 9.85 19.54
CA ASP A 34 17.17 10.79 19.39
C ASP A 34 17.19 11.92 20.44
N ASP A 35 16.96 11.57 21.71
CA ASP A 35 16.85 12.48 22.86
C ASP A 35 15.63 13.44 22.82
N GLU A 36 14.73 13.29 21.84
CA GLU A 36 13.49 14.06 21.73
C GLU A 36 12.26 13.22 22.11
N LYS A 37 11.31 13.84 22.84
CA LYS A 37 10.00 13.22 23.09
C LYS A 37 9.11 13.39 21.87
N VAL A 38 8.69 12.26 21.32
CA VAL A 38 7.84 12.21 20.13
C VAL A 38 6.60 11.35 20.37
N LYS A 39 5.52 11.66 19.66
CA LYS A 39 4.31 10.85 19.68
C LYS A 39 4.35 9.79 18.60
N VAL A 40 4.05 8.55 18.97
CA VAL A 40 4.04 7.38 18.09
C VAL A 40 2.63 6.81 18.06
N SER A 41 2.05 6.70 16.86
CA SER A 41 0.78 5.99 16.67
C SER A 41 0.97 4.49 16.90
N GLU A 42 0.25 3.94 17.87
CA GLU A 42 0.43 2.56 18.32
C GLU A 42 -0.30 1.55 17.43
N VAL A 43 0.24 0.33 17.37
CA VAL A 43 -0.50 -0.81 16.81
C VAL A 43 -1.46 -1.39 17.86
N VAL A 44 -2.51 -2.05 17.41
CA VAL A 44 -3.37 -2.83 18.30
C VAL A 44 -2.56 -3.98 18.89
N LYS A 45 -2.63 -4.11 20.22
CA LYS A 45 -1.96 -5.14 20.99
C LYS A 45 -2.97 -5.97 21.78
N ASP A 46 -2.63 -7.24 22.01
CA ASP A 46 -3.35 -8.10 22.92
C ASP A 46 -3.00 -7.81 24.39
N SER A 47 -3.65 -8.52 25.31
CA SER A 47 -3.44 -8.37 26.76
C SER A 47 -2.01 -8.66 27.23
N LYS A 48 -1.18 -9.28 26.38
CA LYS A 48 0.23 -9.56 26.64
C LYS A 48 1.15 -8.59 25.90
N SER A 49 0.62 -7.48 25.37
CA SER A 49 1.36 -6.43 24.65
C SER A 49 1.97 -6.84 23.31
N PHE A 50 1.54 -7.96 22.72
CA PHE A 50 1.94 -8.36 21.37
C PHE A 50 0.94 -7.87 20.33
N PRO A 51 1.35 -7.60 19.08
CA PRO A 51 0.45 -7.16 18.04
C PRO A 51 -0.62 -8.22 17.76
N CYS A 52 -1.84 -7.79 17.49
CA CYS A 52 -2.92 -8.67 17.05
C CYS A 52 -3.72 -8.03 15.92
N LEU A 53 -4.45 -8.85 15.16
CA LEU A 53 -5.41 -8.36 14.16
C LEU A 53 -6.82 -8.45 14.77
N PRO A 54 -7.48 -7.31 15.01
CA PRO A 54 -8.85 -7.33 15.50
C PRO A 54 -9.79 -8.05 14.53
N ALA A 55 -10.71 -8.82 15.06
CA ALA A 55 -11.79 -9.48 14.32
C ALA A 55 -12.56 -8.49 13.44
N SER A 56 -12.78 -7.27 13.94
CA SER A 56 -13.43 -6.18 13.20
C SER A 56 -12.66 -5.75 11.96
N THR A 57 -11.32 -5.74 12.02
CA THR A 57 -10.44 -5.40 10.90
C THR A 57 -10.50 -6.47 9.82
N LEU A 58 -10.38 -7.75 10.21
CA LEU A 58 -10.48 -8.88 9.29
C LEU A 58 -11.86 -8.93 8.63
N LYS A 59 -12.93 -8.85 9.43
CA LYS A 59 -14.32 -8.84 8.96
C LYS A 59 -14.57 -7.71 7.98
N GLY A 60 -14.15 -6.48 8.31
CA GLY A 60 -14.36 -5.31 7.48
C GLY A 60 -13.61 -5.38 6.14
N LYS A 61 -12.36 -5.87 6.16
CA LYS A 61 -11.54 -6.00 4.95
C LYS A 61 -12.03 -7.12 4.04
N LEU A 62 -12.41 -8.26 4.59
CA LEU A 62 -13.00 -9.36 3.81
C LEU A 62 -14.36 -8.98 3.23
N ARG A 63 -15.20 -8.26 3.98
CA ARG A 63 -16.46 -7.71 3.45
C ARG A 63 -16.21 -6.75 2.28
N SER A 64 -15.31 -5.79 2.45
CA SER A 64 -14.95 -4.85 1.38
C SER A 64 -14.33 -5.55 0.17
N ALA A 65 -13.58 -6.64 0.39
CA ALA A 65 -13.03 -7.46 -0.68
C ALA A 65 -14.13 -8.25 -1.39
N ALA A 66 -15.12 -8.77 -0.67
CA ALA A 66 -16.29 -9.45 -1.24
C ALA A 66 -17.06 -8.54 -2.20
N ASP A 67 -17.30 -7.29 -1.79
CA ASP A 67 -17.95 -6.28 -2.64
C ASP A 67 -17.12 -5.90 -3.88
N ARG A 68 -15.79 -6.10 -3.83
CA ARG A 68 -14.87 -5.81 -4.94
C ARG A 68 -14.70 -6.99 -5.90
N PHE A 69 -14.64 -8.21 -5.37
CA PHE A 69 -14.31 -9.41 -6.13
C PHE A 69 -15.55 -10.13 -6.67
N SER A 70 -16.74 -9.83 -6.13
CA SER A 70 -17.98 -10.47 -6.54
C SER A 70 -19.13 -9.48 -6.72
N ASN A 71 -20.02 -9.79 -7.66
CA ASN A 71 -21.30 -9.10 -7.80
C ASN A 71 -22.39 -9.71 -6.91
N GLU A 72 -22.07 -10.78 -6.17
CA GLU A 72 -22.98 -11.53 -5.30
C GLU A 72 -23.24 -10.80 -3.98
N LYS A 73 -23.90 -9.64 -4.06
CA LYS A 73 -24.26 -8.82 -2.89
C LYS A 73 -25.12 -9.58 -1.88
N ALA A 74 -25.91 -10.55 -2.34
CA ALA A 74 -26.71 -11.40 -1.47
C ALA A 74 -25.84 -12.26 -0.54
N LEU A 75 -24.82 -12.95 -1.09
CA LEU A 75 -23.89 -13.77 -0.30
C LEU A 75 -23.09 -12.92 0.70
N THR A 76 -22.60 -11.75 0.27
CA THR A 76 -21.87 -10.83 1.16
C THR A 76 -22.75 -10.39 2.35
N ARG A 77 -24.03 -10.10 2.10
CA ARG A 77 -24.97 -9.68 3.15
C ARG A 77 -25.27 -10.82 4.14
N GLU A 78 -25.51 -12.04 3.67
CA GLU A 78 -25.77 -13.20 4.52
C GLU A 78 -24.56 -13.56 5.40
N LEU A 79 -23.35 -13.52 4.84
CA LEU A 79 -22.13 -13.90 5.55
C LEU A 79 -21.71 -12.86 6.60
N PHE A 80 -21.64 -11.59 6.21
CA PHE A 80 -21.07 -10.52 7.04
C PHE A 80 -22.11 -9.73 7.83
N GLY A 81 -23.39 -9.89 7.49
CA GLY A 81 -24.52 -9.14 8.05
C GLY A 81 -24.62 -7.70 7.55
N THR A 82 -25.79 -7.09 7.67
CA THR A 82 -26.01 -5.67 7.37
C THR A 82 -26.96 -5.04 8.38
N GLY A 83 -26.67 -3.78 8.74
CA GLY A 83 -27.47 -2.96 9.66
C GLY A 83 -28.13 -1.77 8.96
N GLU A 84 -28.33 -1.86 7.64
CA GLU A 84 -29.09 -0.86 6.89
C GLU A 84 -30.58 -0.95 7.26
N LYS A 85 -31.22 0.21 7.46
CA LYS A 85 -32.66 0.29 7.76
C LYS A 85 -33.44 -0.42 6.63
N ASP A 86 -34.37 -1.28 7.02
CA ASP A 86 -35.25 -2.11 6.18
C ASP A 86 -34.65 -3.40 5.56
N GLN A 87 -33.38 -3.74 5.83
CA GLN A 87 -32.76 -5.00 5.36
C GLN A 87 -31.86 -5.67 6.42
N GLU A 88 -32.26 -5.66 7.69
CA GLU A 88 -31.44 -6.22 8.78
C GLU A 88 -31.25 -7.74 8.61
N VAL A 89 -29.99 -8.14 8.43
CA VAL A 89 -29.58 -9.54 8.35
C VAL A 89 -28.40 -9.75 9.31
N GLY A 90 -28.56 -10.71 10.23
CA GLY A 90 -27.51 -11.10 11.17
C GLY A 90 -26.33 -11.77 10.43
N ALA A 91 -25.11 -11.48 10.88
CA ALA A 91 -23.93 -12.11 10.31
C ALA A 91 -23.87 -13.60 10.68
N ARG A 92 -23.61 -14.47 9.71
CA ARG A 92 -23.41 -15.91 9.93
C ARG A 92 -21.96 -16.28 10.24
N LEU A 93 -21.04 -15.35 9.99
CA LEU A 93 -19.63 -15.47 10.31
C LEU A 93 -19.29 -14.76 11.61
N LEU A 94 -18.62 -15.49 12.50
CA LEU A 94 -17.98 -14.98 13.70
C LEU A 94 -16.47 -15.05 13.52
N PHE A 95 -15.81 -13.90 13.67
CA PHE A 95 -14.36 -13.77 13.59
C PHE A 95 -13.80 -13.68 15.00
N GLN A 96 -12.72 -14.41 15.28
CA GLN A 96 -11.90 -14.18 16.46
C GLN A 96 -10.75 -13.22 16.15
N ASP A 97 -10.26 -12.54 17.18
CA ASP A 97 -9.04 -11.73 17.06
C ASP A 97 -7.87 -12.66 16.71
N ALA A 98 -7.14 -12.33 15.64
CA ALA A 98 -6.01 -13.12 15.22
C ALA A 98 -4.78 -12.74 16.04
N LEU A 99 -4.33 -13.66 16.87
CA LEU A 99 -3.18 -13.46 17.75
C LEU A 99 -1.88 -13.76 17.00
N LEU A 100 -0.82 -13.02 17.31
CA LEU A 100 0.53 -13.33 16.83
C LEU A 100 0.89 -14.75 17.26
N ASP A 101 1.34 -15.57 16.31
CA ASP A 101 1.88 -16.88 16.58
C ASP A 101 3.24 -16.74 17.30
N ARG A 102 3.35 -17.42 18.44
CA ARG A 102 4.49 -17.34 19.35
C ARG A 102 5.20 -18.67 19.51
N ASP A 103 4.67 -19.74 18.91
CA ASP A 103 5.25 -21.07 19.04
C ASP A 103 6.33 -21.25 17.95
N LEU A 104 7.58 -21.33 18.40
CA LEU A 104 8.81 -21.19 17.60
C LEU A 104 9.28 -22.50 16.96
N SER A 105 8.53 -23.58 17.12
CA SER A 105 8.98 -24.93 16.77
C SER A 105 8.85 -25.27 15.28
N GLU A 106 7.98 -24.58 14.53
CA GLU A 106 7.73 -24.85 13.10
C GLU A 106 8.00 -23.66 12.16
N ILE A 107 8.43 -22.51 12.69
CA ILE A 107 8.69 -21.27 11.95
C ILE A 107 10.11 -20.81 12.31
N PRO A 108 10.94 -20.29 11.38
CA PRO A 108 12.32 -19.88 11.68
C PRO A 108 12.35 -19.01 12.94
N PRO A 109 13.31 -19.22 13.85
CA PRO A 109 13.26 -18.67 15.20
C PRO A 109 12.99 -17.17 15.18
N LEU A 110 11.81 -16.74 15.63
CA LEU A 110 11.41 -15.31 15.69
C LEU A 110 12.34 -14.47 16.58
N PHE A 111 13.17 -15.10 17.42
CA PHE A 111 14.23 -14.45 18.21
C PHE A 111 15.51 -14.18 17.40
N GLU A 112 15.61 -14.79 16.23
CA GLU A 112 16.64 -14.57 15.22
C GLU A 112 15.94 -14.23 13.89
N MET A 113 15.24 -13.10 13.84
CA MET A 113 15.31 -12.29 12.62
C MET A 113 16.41 -11.25 12.79
N PRO A 114 17.71 -11.63 12.75
CA PRO A 114 18.62 -10.69 12.17
C PRO A 114 18.10 -10.43 10.75
N LEU A 115 18.21 -9.18 10.25
CA LEU A 115 18.36 -8.99 8.81
C LEU A 115 19.42 -10.00 8.33
N GLU A 116 19.49 -10.37 7.05
CA GLU A 116 20.47 -11.36 6.53
C GLU A 116 21.95 -11.16 7.01
N ASN A 117 22.28 -10.02 7.65
CA ASN A 117 23.56 -9.64 8.23
C ASN A 117 23.60 -9.34 9.76
N GLY A 118 22.61 -9.70 10.59
CA GLY A 118 22.69 -9.49 12.06
C GLY A 118 21.99 -8.25 12.64
N ASN A 119 21.39 -7.40 11.81
CA ASN A 119 20.84 -6.11 12.24
C ASN A 119 19.33 -6.19 12.59
N PHE A 120 18.81 -5.21 13.32
CA PHE A 120 17.37 -5.06 13.59
C PHE A 120 16.82 -3.79 12.91
N PRO A 121 15.51 -3.71 12.60
CA PRO A 121 14.88 -2.46 12.17
C PRO A 121 15.06 -1.33 13.18
N LEU A 122 14.96 -0.10 12.69
CA LEU A 122 15.13 1.09 13.51
C LEU A 122 14.13 1.15 14.68
N TYR A 123 14.62 1.39 15.89
CA TYR A 123 13.82 1.42 17.13
C TYR A 123 13.05 0.11 17.38
N TRP A 124 13.68 -1.02 17.04
CA TRP A 124 13.15 -2.35 17.34
C TRP A 124 12.94 -2.55 18.84
N ASP A 125 11.75 -3.02 19.19
CA ASP A 125 11.38 -3.41 20.54
C ASP A 125 10.97 -4.89 20.54
N ALA A 126 11.89 -5.74 21.00
CA ALA A 126 11.66 -7.18 21.10
C ALA A 126 10.55 -7.54 22.09
N SER A 127 10.25 -6.68 23.07
CA SER A 127 9.24 -6.96 24.09
C SER A 127 7.82 -6.90 23.55
N CYS A 128 7.60 -6.16 22.46
CA CYS A 128 6.31 -6.04 21.79
C CYS A 128 6.35 -6.38 20.29
N PHE A 129 7.46 -6.93 19.79
CA PHE A 129 7.61 -7.41 18.40
C PHE A 129 7.27 -6.35 17.33
N THR A 130 7.67 -5.11 17.58
CA THR A 130 7.44 -3.97 16.69
C THR A 130 8.70 -3.11 16.57
N TYR A 131 8.68 -2.22 15.59
CA TYR A 131 9.67 -1.15 15.46
C TYR A 131 8.99 0.16 15.14
N ILE A 132 9.67 1.29 15.31
CA ILE A 132 9.11 2.60 14.98
C ILE A 132 9.59 3.00 13.60
N SER A 133 8.65 3.24 12.69
CA SER A 133 8.94 3.77 11.37
C SER A 133 8.49 5.22 11.24
N THR A 134 9.21 5.97 10.41
CA THR A 134 9.02 7.42 10.26
C THR A 134 8.39 7.76 8.92
N GLY A 135 7.46 8.71 8.91
CA GLY A 135 6.95 9.37 7.72
C GLY A 135 7.23 10.87 7.76
N THR A 136 7.75 11.43 6.66
CA THR A 136 7.97 12.88 6.55
C THR A 136 6.88 13.54 5.71
N ALA A 137 6.39 14.71 6.13
CA ALA A 137 5.67 15.62 5.23
C ALA A 137 6.63 16.64 4.62
N LEU A 138 6.56 16.79 3.30
CA LEU A 138 7.29 17.82 2.55
C LEU A 138 6.40 19.03 2.33
N ASN A 139 6.93 20.22 2.61
CA ASN A 139 6.35 21.46 2.16
C ASN A 139 6.47 21.52 0.63
N ARG A 140 5.36 21.72 -0.05
CA ARG A 140 5.28 21.53 -1.51
C ARG A 140 5.78 22.75 -2.28
N VAL A 141 5.72 23.92 -1.66
CA VAL A 141 6.17 25.19 -2.22
C VAL A 141 7.68 25.36 -2.00
N THR A 142 8.13 25.20 -0.76
CA THR A 142 9.54 25.39 -0.38
C THR A 142 10.39 24.15 -0.66
N ARG A 143 9.78 22.99 -0.87
CA ARG A 143 10.44 21.69 -1.09
C ARG A 143 11.32 21.24 0.07
N THR A 144 11.04 21.73 1.28
CA THR A 144 11.73 21.34 2.52
C THR A 144 10.87 20.37 3.32
N VAL A 145 11.49 19.54 4.16
CA VAL A 145 10.73 18.81 5.19
C VAL A 145 10.05 19.85 6.09
N GLU A 146 8.76 19.70 6.34
CA GLU A 146 8.07 20.58 7.28
C GLU A 146 8.58 20.30 8.69
N LYS A 147 9.08 21.36 9.35
CA LYS A 147 9.47 21.29 10.76
C LYS A 147 8.25 20.85 11.59
N HIS A 148 8.43 19.84 12.44
CA HIS A 148 7.39 19.26 13.31
C HIS A 148 6.28 18.43 12.61
N LYS A 149 6.44 18.04 11.33
CA LYS A 149 5.55 17.06 10.67
C LYS A 149 6.26 15.76 10.30
N LEU A 150 7.11 15.28 11.22
CA LEU A 150 7.60 13.91 11.20
C LEU A 150 6.59 13.06 11.99
N PHE A 151 6.03 12.05 11.34
CA PHE A 151 5.07 11.13 11.95
C PHE A 151 5.79 9.84 12.31
N TYR A 152 5.58 9.36 13.52
CA TYR A 152 6.10 8.08 13.97
C TYR A 152 4.95 7.11 14.11
N HIS A 153 5.10 5.92 13.53
CA HIS A 153 4.13 4.86 13.67
C HIS A 153 4.83 3.56 14.06
N GLU A 154 4.26 2.92 15.06
CA GLU A 154 4.66 1.59 15.44
C GLU A 154 4.30 0.61 14.33
N THR A 155 5.21 -0.29 13.98
CA THR A 155 5.10 -1.13 12.78
C THR A 155 5.45 -2.57 13.13
N VAL A 156 4.62 -3.50 12.70
CA VAL A 156 4.87 -4.94 12.75
C VAL A 156 5.76 -5.31 11.56
N PRO A 157 6.87 -6.05 11.76
CA PRO A 157 7.75 -6.43 10.65
C PRO A 157 7.07 -7.40 9.69
N SER A 158 7.55 -7.43 8.44
CA SER A 158 7.26 -8.54 7.52
C SER A 158 7.76 -9.85 8.11
N GLY A 159 7.06 -10.95 7.84
CA GLY A 159 7.32 -12.28 8.39
C GLY A 159 6.43 -12.63 9.58
N ALA A 160 5.81 -11.64 10.25
CA ALA A 160 4.89 -11.86 11.36
C ALA A 160 3.73 -12.78 10.94
N VAL A 161 3.40 -13.76 11.78
CA VAL A 161 2.35 -14.76 11.53
C VAL A 161 1.23 -14.60 12.53
N PHE A 162 -0.01 -14.56 12.06
CA PHE A 162 -1.21 -14.43 12.88
C PHE A 162 -2.11 -15.66 12.70
N ARG A 163 -2.51 -16.30 13.79
CA ARG A 163 -3.46 -17.44 13.75
C ARG A 163 -4.87 -16.91 13.62
N VAL A 164 -5.60 -17.36 12.60
CA VAL A 164 -6.96 -16.90 12.30
C VAL A 164 -7.93 -18.06 12.52
N SER A 165 -9.02 -17.77 13.23
CA SER A 165 -10.14 -18.69 13.40
C SER A 165 -11.46 -17.99 13.06
N ILE A 166 -12.22 -18.58 12.14
CA ILE A 166 -13.51 -18.07 11.67
C ILE A 166 -14.56 -19.17 11.88
N PHE A 167 -15.69 -18.81 12.47
CA PHE A 167 -16.79 -19.73 12.74
C PHE A 167 -17.98 -19.37 11.87
N GLY A 168 -18.59 -20.37 11.25
CA GLY A 168 -19.77 -20.24 10.41
C GLY A 168 -20.95 -21.01 10.99
N GLU A 169 -22.10 -20.35 11.13
CA GLU A 169 -23.34 -20.98 11.57
C GLU A 169 -24.36 -21.06 10.42
N GLY A 170 -24.87 -22.28 10.17
CA GLY A 170 -25.88 -22.53 9.15
C GLY A 170 -25.44 -22.15 7.73
N LEU A 171 -24.14 -22.26 7.43
CA LEU A 171 -23.59 -21.92 6.11
C LEU A 171 -24.01 -22.96 5.08
N THR A 172 -24.45 -22.49 3.91
CA THR A 172 -24.60 -23.36 2.73
C THR A 172 -23.22 -23.71 2.16
N HIS A 173 -23.17 -24.75 1.31
CA HIS A 173 -21.94 -25.09 0.59
C HIS A 173 -21.45 -23.94 -0.29
N GLU A 174 -22.37 -23.15 -0.86
CA GLU A 174 -22.05 -21.97 -1.67
C GLU A 174 -21.42 -20.87 -0.81
N GLU A 175 -21.99 -20.58 0.35
CA GLU A 175 -21.47 -19.58 1.30
C GLU A 175 -20.08 -19.94 1.82
N LEU A 176 -19.85 -21.23 2.14
CA LEU A 176 -18.54 -21.73 2.56
C LEU A 176 -17.52 -21.62 1.42
N ALA A 177 -17.87 -22.04 0.20
CA ALA A 177 -17.00 -21.94 -0.96
C ALA A 177 -16.60 -20.48 -1.25
N PHE A 178 -17.57 -19.56 -1.15
CA PHE A 178 -17.35 -18.13 -1.31
C PHE A 178 -16.36 -17.57 -0.28
N LEU A 179 -16.51 -17.93 1.00
CA LEU A 179 -15.56 -17.53 2.05
C LEU A 179 -14.14 -18.05 1.79
N LEU A 180 -13.99 -19.34 1.45
CA LEU A 180 -12.68 -19.93 1.21
C LEU A 180 -11.96 -19.26 0.04
N LYS A 181 -12.69 -18.93 -1.03
CA LYS A 181 -12.17 -18.19 -2.17
C LYS A 181 -11.82 -16.73 -1.82
N LEU A 182 -12.59 -16.09 -0.94
CA LEU A 182 -12.23 -14.76 -0.44
C LEU A 182 -10.93 -14.77 0.37
N LEU A 183 -10.70 -15.81 1.17
CA LEU A 183 -9.44 -16.00 1.92
C LEU A 183 -8.27 -16.28 0.98
N GLU A 184 -8.47 -17.02 -0.11
CA GLU A 184 -7.48 -17.13 -1.19
C GLU A 184 -7.16 -15.76 -1.82
N GLY A 185 -8.07 -14.79 -1.72
CA GLY A 185 -7.88 -13.40 -2.13
C GLY A 185 -6.75 -12.65 -1.40
N PHE A 186 -6.20 -13.19 -0.30
CA PHE A 186 -4.96 -12.68 0.27
C PHE A 186 -3.73 -13.02 -0.58
N LYS A 187 -3.76 -14.10 -1.37
CA LYS A 187 -2.60 -14.53 -2.16
C LYS A 187 -2.30 -13.58 -3.30
N GLY A 188 -1.01 -13.48 -3.62
CA GLY A 188 -0.50 -12.78 -4.78
C GLY A 188 -0.35 -11.28 -4.60
N GLU A 189 0.26 -10.65 -5.59
CA GLU A 189 0.71 -9.26 -5.50
C GLU A 189 -0.42 -8.21 -5.48
N HIS A 190 -1.64 -8.64 -5.82
CA HIS A 190 -2.87 -7.86 -5.83
C HIS A 190 -3.83 -8.27 -4.69
N GLY A 191 -3.33 -9.05 -3.73
CA GLY A 191 -4.12 -9.61 -2.65
C GLY A 191 -4.69 -8.54 -1.70
N ILE A 192 -5.62 -8.99 -0.86
CA ILE A 192 -6.23 -8.17 0.18
C ILE A 192 -5.13 -7.67 1.14
N CYS A 193 -5.07 -6.34 1.33
CA CYS A 193 -4.12 -5.72 2.27
C CYS A 193 -4.83 -5.28 3.57
N LEU A 194 -4.18 -5.49 4.71
CA LEU A 194 -4.69 -5.14 6.04
C LEU A 194 -4.04 -3.86 6.59
N GLY A 195 -4.74 -3.17 7.49
CA GLY A 195 -4.22 -1.99 8.18
C GLY A 195 -4.17 -0.69 7.37
N GLY A 196 -3.35 0.24 7.87
CA GLY A 196 -3.02 1.54 7.30
C GLY A 196 -1.88 1.47 6.29
N GLU A 197 -1.58 2.60 5.64
CA GLU A 197 -0.48 2.73 4.66
C GLU A 197 -0.53 1.73 3.47
N THR A 198 -1.65 1.04 3.22
CA THR A 198 -1.78 0.07 2.09
C THR A 198 -1.51 0.67 0.71
N ALA A 199 -1.75 1.97 0.52
CA ALA A 199 -1.40 2.68 -0.72
C ALA A 199 0.12 2.84 -0.92
N HIS A 200 0.88 2.67 0.17
CA HIS A 200 2.33 2.77 0.27
C HIS A 200 2.99 1.39 0.43
N GLY A 201 2.26 0.31 0.08
CA GLY A 201 2.80 -1.04 0.04
C GLY A 201 2.75 -1.80 1.37
N PHE A 202 2.13 -1.26 2.41
CA PHE A 202 1.98 -1.96 3.70
C PHE A 202 0.84 -2.98 3.68
N GLY A 203 0.95 -3.95 4.59
CA GLY A 203 -0.13 -4.85 4.97
C GLY A 203 -0.50 -5.90 3.93
N GLN A 204 0.35 -6.20 2.95
CA GLN A 204 0.19 -7.41 2.13
C GLN A 204 0.32 -8.64 3.04
N MET A 205 -0.66 -9.54 2.94
CA MET A 205 -0.70 -10.75 3.74
C MET A 205 -0.77 -11.98 2.83
N GLN A 206 -0.37 -13.14 3.33
CA GLN A 206 -0.51 -14.41 2.65
C GLN A 206 -1.30 -15.38 3.53
N TRP A 207 -2.36 -15.94 2.98
CA TRP A 207 -3.18 -16.98 3.62
C TRP A 207 -2.56 -18.36 3.38
N GLU A 208 -2.22 -19.07 4.46
CA GLU A 208 -1.54 -20.36 4.45
C GLU A 208 -2.25 -21.37 5.36
N HIS A 209 -2.04 -22.66 5.09
CA HIS A 209 -2.53 -23.79 5.88
C HIS A 209 -4.03 -23.75 6.27
N PRO A 210 -4.96 -23.61 5.30
CA PRO A 210 -6.38 -23.64 5.61
C PRO A 210 -6.80 -25.03 6.12
N GLU A 211 -7.38 -25.07 7.31
CA GLU A 211 -8.06 -26.23 7.85
C GLU A 211 -9.55 -25.92 8.04
N VAL A 212 -10.41 -26.86 7.65
CA VAL A 212 -11.85 -26.75 7.87
C VAL A 212 -12.33 -27.95 8.65
N SER A 213 -12.98 -27.69 9.77
CA SER A 213 -13.68 -28.69 10.57
C SER A 213 -15.12 -28.26 10.75
N GLY A 214 -16.03 -29.20 10.97
CA GLY A 214 -17.43 -28.84 11.14
C GLY A 214 -18.36 -30.02 11.26
N VAL A 215 -19.56 -29.72 11.78
CA VAL A 215 -20.68 -30.65 11.82
C VAL A 215 -21.62 -30.27 10.69
N THR A 216 -21.81 -31.20 9.76
CA THR A 216 -22.51 -30.98 8.48
C THR A 216 -23.62 -31.99 8.22
N SER A 217 -23.66 -33.09 8.98
CA SER A 217 -24.72 -34.10 8.94
C SER A 217 -25.25 -34.42 10.33
N GLU A 218 -26.43 -35.06 10.41
CA GLU A 218 -26.98 -35.51 11.70
C GLU A 218 -26.11 -36.59 12.36
N ASP A 219 -25.45 -37.43 11.58
CA ASP A 219 -24.56 -38.46 12.13
C ASP A 219 -23.31 -37.83 12.77
N GLU A 220 -22.68 -36.86 12.10
CA GLU A 220 -21.56 -36.08 12.65
C GLU A 220 -21.99 -35.33 13.92
N LEU A 221 -23.24 -34.82 13.96
CA LEU A 221 -23.79 -34.16 15.14
C LEU A 221 -23.94 -35.15 16.31
N ARG A 222 -24.48 -36.35 16.05
CA ARG A 222 -24.65 -37.40 17.06
C ARG A 222 -23.30 -37.87 17.58
N GLU A 223 -22.31 -38.05 16.70
CA GLU A 223 -20.95 -38.41 17.10
C GLU A 223 -20.31 -37.33 17.97
N TRP A 224 -20.42 -36.06 17.58
CA TRP A 224 -19.90 -34.94 18.36
C TRP A 224 -20.56 -34.82 19.73
N LEU A 225 -21.89 -34.94 19.81
CA LEU A 225 -22.64 -34.90 21.08
C LEU A 225 -22.30 -36.06 22.03
N ASN A 226 -21.95 -37.23 21.48
CA ASN A 226 -21.56 -38.41 22.25
C ASN A 226 -20.05 -38.47 22.54
N GLY A 227 -19.26 -37.59 21.94
CA GLY A 227 -17.80 -37.54 22.10
C GLY A 227 -17.36 -36.93 23.43
N THR A 228 -16.08 -37.11 23.77
CA THR A 228 -15.45 -36.52 24.96
C THR A 228 -14.83 -35.14 24.68
N ALA A 229 -14.62 -34.79 23.41
CA ALA A 229 -14.11 -33.49 23.00
C ALA A 229 -15.23 -32.44 23.12
N THR A 230 -14.94 -31.33 23.81
CA THR A 230 -15.94 -30.28 24.06
C THR A 230 -15.71 -29.06 23.16
N GLY A 231 -16.81 -28.37 22.82
CA GLY A 231 -16.76 -27.16 22.01
C GLY A 231 -16.27 -27.38 20.58
N PHE A 232 -15.72 -26.33 19.98
CA PHE A 232 -15.29 -26.31 18.58
C PHE A 232 -14.01 -27.11 18.30
N GLU A 233 -13.30 -27.58 19.32
CA GLU A 233 -12.11 -28.42 19.17
C GLU A 233 -12.48 -29.87 18.84
N GLY A 234 -13.70 -30.29 19.16
CA GLY A 234 -14.21 -31.62 18.84
C GLY A 234 -14.79 -31.78 17.44
N PHE A 235 -14.76 -30.74 16.60
CA PHE A 235 -15.34 -30.82 15.26
C PHE A 235 -14.54 -31.77 14.36
N PRO A 236 -15.22 -32.66 13.61
CA PRO A 236 -14.52 -33.56 12.70
C PRO A 236 -13.87 -32.74 11.57
N LYS A 237 -12.64 -33.10 11.20
CA LYS A 237 -11.94 -32.49 10.07
C LYS A 237 -12.64 -32.87 8.77
N ILE A 238 -12.89 -31.88 7.91
CA ILE A 238 -13.44 -32.12 6.58
C ILE A 238 -12.29 -32.49 5.65
N SER A 239 -12.42 -33.61 4.92
CA SER A 239 -11.36 -34.10 4.03
C SER A 239 -11.07 -33.11 2.87
N GLY A 240 -9.81 -33.10 2.41
CA GLY A 240 -9.37 -32.21 1.33
C GLY A 240 -10.10 -32.42 0.00
N GLU A 241 -10.53 -33.65 -0.30
CA GLU A 241 -11.33 -33.97 -1.50
C GLU A 241 -12.72 -33.34 -1.43
N ARG A 242 -13.37 -33.43 -0.26
CA ARG A 242 -14.68 -32.81 -0.01
C ARG A 242 -14.59 -31.29 -0.10
N LEU A 243 -13.51 -30.69 0.42
CA LEU A 243 -13.27 -29.24 0.31
C LEU A 243 -13.06 -28.78 -1.14
N LYS A 244 -12.27 -29.51 -1.94
CA LYS A 244 -12.09 -29.21 -3.37
C LYS A 244 -13.42 -29.25 -4.11
N HIS A 245 -14.22 -30.29 -3.90
CA HIS A 245 -15.54 -30.40 -4.53
C HIS A 245 -16.50 -29.25 -4.12
N ILE A 246 -16.36 -28.71 -2.90
CA ILE A 246 -17.13 -27.52 -2.47
C ILE A 246 -16.61 -26.26 -3.15
N GLN A 247 -15.29 -26.08 -3.22
CA GLN A 247 -14.66 -24.93 -3.88
C GLN A 247 -14.94 -24.87 -5.39
N ASP A 248 -14.96 -26.03 -6.07
CA ASP A 248 -15.17 -26.12 -7.51
C ASP A 248 -16.60 -25.73 -7.93
N LYS A 249 -17.56 -25.74 -7.00
CA LYS A 249 -18.94 -25.29 -7.26
C LYS A 249 -19.05 -23.78 -7.47
N ILE A 250 -18.06 -23.01 -7.04
CA ILE A 250 -18.04 -21.56 -7.24
C ILE A 250 -16.75 -21.17 -7.96
N SER A 251 -16.91 -20.79 -9.23
CA SER A 251 -15.89 -20.01 -9.93
C SER A 251 -16.05 -18.55 -9.56
N LEU A 252 -15.41 -18.13 -8.47
CA LEU A 252 -15.05 -16.73 -8.33
C LEU A 252 -13.89 -16.48 -9.29
N SER A 253 -14.07 -15.59 -10.26
CA SER A 253 -12.96 -15.03 -11.01
C SER A 253 -11.89 -14.64 -9.98
N ALA A 254 -10.63 -15.04 -10.22
CA ALA A 254 -9.48 -14.68 -9.37
C ALA A 254 -9.55 -13.21 -8.92
N PRO A 255 -8.88 -12.80 -7.82
CA PRO A 255 -8.82 -11.41 -7.35
C PRO A 255 -8.06 -10.52 -8.35
N VAL A 256 -8.52 -10.46 -9.58
CA VAL A 256 -8.10 -9.51 -10.56
C VAL A 256 -8.93 -8.30 -10.25
N SER A 257 -8.25 -7.28 -9.76
CA SER A 257 -8.82 -5.98 -9.64
C SER A 257 -9.33 -5.54 -11.01
N ARG A 258 -10.63 -5.69 -11.24
CA ARG A 258 -11.26 -5.61 -12.56
C ARG A 258 -10.88 -4.33 -13.31
N ASP A 259 -10.67 -3.24 -12.58
CA ASP A 259 -10.36 -1.91 -13.15
C ASP A 259 -8.98 -1.36 -12.72
N VAL A 260 -7.95 -2.17 -12.47
CA VAL A 260 -6.61 -1.66 -12.12
C VAL A 260 -5.62 -1.77 -13.27
N LEU A 261 -5.04 -0.62 -13.65
CA LEU A 261 -3.86 -0.53 -14.50
C LEU A 261 -2.61 -0.65 -13.63
N SER A 262 -1.64 -1.49 -14.02
CA SER A 262 -0.40 -1.70 -13.28
C SER A 262 0.82 -1.47 -14.18
N LEU A 263 1.74 -0.63 -13.72
CA LEU A 263 2.97 -0.26 -14.41
C LEU A 263 4.16 -0.70 -13.58
N GLU A 264 5.05 -1.48 -14.18
CA GLU A 264 6.34 -1.78 -13.60
C GLU A 264 7.37 -0.74 -14.03
N LEU A 265 8.06 -0.14 -13.06
CA LEU A 265 8.95 1.00 -13.27
C LEU A 265 10.37 0.65 -12.82
N LYS A 266 11.34 0.98 -13.66
CA LYS A 266 12.77 1.06 -13.30
C LYS A 266 13.20 2.53 -13.26
N LEU A 267 13.75 2.95 -12.13
CA LEU A 267 14.33 4.27 -11.92
C LEU A 267 15.85 4.16 -12.03
N CYS A 268 16.41 4.82 -13.02
CA CYS A 268 17.85 4.90 -13.24
C CYS A 268 18.35 6.25 -12.70
N PHE A 269 19.30 6.21 -11.78
CA PHE A 269 19.94 7.40 -11.24
C PHE A 269 21.31 7.54 -11.87
N ASP A 270 21.50 8.48 -12.79
CA ASP A 270 22.79 8.68 -13.48
C ASP A 270 23.86 9.34 -12.59
N GLY A 271 23.54 9.57 -11.31
CA GLY A 271 24.38 10.26 -10.35
C GLY A 271 24.09 9.84 -8.90
N PRO A 272 24.46 10.69 -7.92
CA PRO A 272 24.35 10.35 -6.52
C PRO A 272 22.88 10.37 -6.04
N PHE A 273 22.46 9.31 -5.34
CA PHE A 273 21.12 9.16 -4.79
C PHE A 273 21.17 8.72 -3.32
N MET A 274 20.35 9.37 -2.50
CA MET A 274 20.04 8.90 -1.15
C MET A 274 18.65 9.39 -0.73
N VAL A 275 18.00 8.60 0.12
CA VAL A 275 16.96 9.09 1.03
C VAL A 275 17.63 9.17 2.39
N ASN A 276 17.57 10.32 3.07
CA ASN A 276 18.28 10.46 4.34
C ASN A 276 17.71 9.50 5.39
N ASP A 277 18.58 8.71 6.01
CA ASP A 277 18.28 7.91 7.20
C ASP A 277 18.74 8.67 8.45
N PRO A 278 17.83 9.31 9.19
CA PRO A 278 18.20 10.08 10.37
C PRO A 278 18.76 9.20 11.50
N SER A 279 18.48 7.90 11.51
CA SER A 279 18.83 7.02 12.63
C SER A 279 20.26 6.54 12.70
N GLN A 280 20.96 6.60 11.57
CA GLN A 280 22.37 6.23 11.47
C GLN A 280 23.26 7.45 11.29
N ALA A 281 22.69 8.65 11.43
CA ALA A 281 23.45 9.88 11.51
C ALA A 281 24.11 9.97 12.89
N TYR A 282 25.41 9.67 12.96
CA TYR A 282 26.18 9.91 14.17
C TYR A 282 26.29 11.42 14.41
N LYS A 283 26.13 11.86 15.68
CA LYS A 283 26.28 13.27 16.06
C LYS A 283 27.62 13.80 15.52
N ALA A 284 27.54 14.95 14.85
CA ALA A 284 28.63 15.55 14.06
C ALA A 284 29.91 15.90 14.86
N ASP A 285 29.85 15.79 16.19
CA ASP A 285 30.91 16.23 17.10
C ASP A 285 32.16 15.32 17.08
N ASP A 286 32.04 14.07 16.61
CA ASP A 286 33.16 13.08 16.56
C ASP A 286 33.63 12.73 15.13
N GLY A 287 33.26 13.51 14.10
CA GLY A 287 33.67 13.23 12.71
C GLY A 287 32.90 12.11 12.01
N GLY A 288 31.77 11.69 12.58
CA GLY A 288 30.83 10.70 12.05
C GLY A 288 30.03 11.18 10.82
N LEU A 289 29.39 10.23 10.15
CA LEU A 289 28.50 10.47 9.01
C LEU A 289 27.27 11.26 9.46
N SER A 290 27.06 12.46 8.91
CA SER A 290 25.93 13.33 9.25
C SER A 290 24.66 13.01 8.47
N HIS A 291 24.82 12.37 7.31
CA HIS A 291 23.72 11.87 6.48
C HIS A 291 24.12 10.53 5.87
N THR A 292 23.21 9.56 5.89
CA THR A 292 23.39 8.28 5.19
C THR A 292 22.11 7.90 4.46
N TYR A 293 22.20 6.94 3.55
CA TYR A 293 21.06 6.51 2.75
C TYR A 293 20.21 5.47 3.49
N LEU A 294 18.89 5.57 3.33
CA LEU A 294 17.90 4.69 3.92
C LEU A 294 18.03 3.26 3.38
N ARG A 295 17.98 2.31 4.31
CA ARG A 295 18.04 0.88 4.02
C ARG A 295 16.77 0.18 4.50
N ASN A 296 16.35 -0.84 3.76
CA ASN A 296 15.27 -1.72 4.18
C ASN A 296 15.77 -2.78 5.19
N GLU A 297 14.87 -3.64 5.63
CA GLU A 297 15.14 -4.83 6.46
C GLU A 297 16.08 -5.87 5.81
N LYS A 298 16.53 -5.67 4.57
CA LYS A 298 17.57 -6.50 3.95
C LYS A 298 18.90 -5.76 3.81
N ASN A 299 19.05 -4.61 4.48
CA ASN A 299 20.20 -3.72 4.35
C ASN A 299 20.43 -3.20 2.91
N GLN A 300 19.39 -3.21 2.08
CA GLN A 300 19.43 -2.72 0.71
C GLN A 300 18.94 -1.26 0.67
N ILE A 301 19.53 -0.44 -0.21
CA ILE A 301 19.02 0.91 -0.45
C ILE A 301 17.53 0.85 -0.84
N VAL A 302 16.72 1.75 -0.30
CA VAL A 302 15.28 1.79 -0.60
C VAL A 302 14.82 3.22 -0.88
N LEU A 303 14.06 3.39 -1.97
CA LEU A 303 13.23 4.56 -2.16
C LEU A 303 11.81 4.19 -1.72
N ARG A 304 11.39 4.74 -0.58
CA ARG A 304 10.06 4.48 -0.02
C ARG A 304 8.98 4.96 -0.96
N SER A 305 7.90 4.19 -1.03
CA SER A 305 6.70 4.48 -1.84
C SER A 305 6.15 5.88 -1.58
N ARG A 306 6.16 6.34 -0.32
CA ARG A 306 5.73 7.69 0.09
C ARG A 306 6.60 8.81 -0.50
N SER A 307 7.91 8.58 -0.61
CA SER A 307 8.84 9.54 -1.23
C SER A 307 8.56 9.67 -2.73
N PHE A 308 8.39 8.54 -3.43
CA PHE A 308 8.04 8.54 -4.85
C PHE A 308 6.64 9.13 -5.09
N HIS A 309 5.65 8.74 -4.28
CA HIS A 309 4.29 9.29 -4.33
C HIS A 309 4.28 10.81 -4.14
N GLY A 310 5.05 11.30 -3.17
CA GLY A 310 5.21 12.73 -2.90
C GLY A 310 5.84 13.49 -4.07
N ALA A 311 6.89 12.94 -4.68
CA ALA A 311 7.54 13.53 -5.86
C ALA A 311 6.61 13.57 -7.07
N LEU A 312 5.91 12.46 -7.36
CA LEU A 312 4.95 12.35 -8.46
C LEU A 312 3.78 13.31 -8.27
N ARG A 313 3.25 13.40 -7.05
CA ARG A 313 2.22 14.37 -6.70
C ARG A 313 2.71 15.81 -6.87
N ASN A 314 3.93 16.12 -6.44
CA ASN A 314 4.49 17.47 -6.59
C ASN A 314 4.58 17.85 -8.08
N GLN A 315 5.10 16.95 -8.91
CA GLN A 315 5.20 17.19 -10.35
C GLN A 315 3.82 17.35 -11.00
N ALA A 316 2.87 16.49 -10.66
CA ALA A 316 1.49 16.61 -11.11
C ALA A 316 0.84 17.95 -10.70
N GLU A 317 1.01 18.38 -9.44
CA GLU A 317 0.50 19.67 -8.99
C GLU A 317 1.19 20.84 -9.70
N ARG A 318 2.50 20.75 -10.01
CA ARG A 318 3.21 21.75 -10.82
C ARG A 318 2.62 21.83 -12.22
N ILE A 319 2.43 20.70 -12.90
CA ILE A 319 1.81 20.63 -14.23
C ILE A 319 0.42 21.27 -14.18
N ILE A 320 -0.43 20.86 -13.23
CA ILE A 320 -1.77 21.45 -13.06
C ILE A 320 -1.71 22.97 -12.89
N ARG A 321 -0.81 23.48 -12.05
CA ARG A 321 -0.69 24.93 -11.80
C ARG A 321 -0.09 25.70 -12.96
N THR A 322 0.83 25.11 -13.70
CA THR A 322 1.42 25.74 -14.90
C THR A 322 0.33 26.00 -15.92
N VAL A 323 -0.62 25.09 -16.05
CA VAL A 323 -1.53 25.13 -17.17
C VAL A 323 -2.94 25.61 -16.83
N ALA A 324 -3.39 25.44 -15.58
CA ALA A 324 -4.64 26.06 -15.15
C ALA A 324 -4.53 27.60 -15.15
N PRO A 325 -5.60 28.31 -15.57
CA PRO A 325 -5.73 29.75 -15.37
C PRO A 325 -5.50 30.14 -13.91
N GLU A 326 -4.95 31.33 -13.68
CA GLU A 326 -4.47 31.76 -12.37
C GLU A 326 -5.55 31.65 -11.27
N GLU A 327 -6.79 32.00 -11.60
CA GLU A 327 -7.93 31.98 -10.69
C GLU A 327 -8.38 30.57 -10.31
N LEU A 328 -8.05 29.57 -11.15
CA LEU A 328 -8.45 28.18 -10.98
C LEU A 328 -7.35 27.30 -10.37
N ARG A 329 -6.10 27.77 -10.32
CA ARG A 329 -4.93 27.00 -9.82
C ARG A 329 -5.18 26.39 -8.45
N ALA A 330 -5.64 27.20 -7.48
CA ALA A 330 -5.89 26.74 -6.11
C ALA A 330 -7.05 25.73 -6.03
N LYS A 331 -8.06 25.86 -6.90
CA LYS A 331 -9.21 24.95 -6.97
C LYS A 331 -8.84 23.61 -7.63
N LYS A 332 -7.94 23.62 -8.62
CA LYS A 332 -7.50 22.43 -9.36
C LYS A 332 -6.35 21.69 -8.67
N ALA A 333 -5.47 22.40 -7.96
CA ALA A 333 -4.41 21.85 -7.13
C ALA A 333 -4.23 22.68 -5.84
N CYS A 334 -4.91 22.25 -4.77
CA CYS A 334 -4.92 22.95 -3.48
C CYS A 334 -3.52 23.11 -2.88
N TYR A 335 -3.32 24.14 -2.05
CA TYR A 335 -2.16 24.24 -1.18
C TYR A 335 -2.51 23.58 0.15
N ILE A 336 -1.98 22.38 0.40
CA ILE A 336 -2.30 21.60 1.61
C ILE A 336 -1.98 22.37 2.90
N GLU A 337 -1.02 23.29 2.83
CA GLU A 337 -0.53 24.08 3.96
C GLU A 337 -1.41 25.29 4.29
N ASP A 338 -2.21 25.76 3.33
CA ASP A 338 -3.10 26.89 3.53
C ASP A 338 -4.52 26.38 3.77
N HIS A 339 -4.96 26.43 5.03
CA HIS A 339 -6.30 26.02 5.46
C HIS A 339 -7.43 26.67 4.63
N LYS A 340 -7.21 27.85 4.04
CA LYS A 340 -8.21 28.54 3.20
C LYS A 340 -8.34 27.94 1.80
N THR A 341 -7.27 27.35 1.27
CA THR A 341 -7.23 26.78 -0.08
C THR A 341 -7.10 25.27 -0.11
N SER A 342 -6.86 24.63 1.04
CA SER A 342 -6.81 23.18 1.21
C SER A 342 -8.18 22.52 0.99
N CYS A 343 -8.18 21.31 0.41
CA CYS A 343 -9.43 20.56 0.25
C CYS A 343 -10.00 20.14 1.61
N PRO A 344 -11.33 20.21 1.80
CA PRO A 344 -11.97 19.79 3.04
C PRO A 344 -11.85 18.27 3.25
N PRO A 345 -11.90 17.79 4.50
CA PRO A 345 -11.98 16.37 4.79
C PRO A 345 -13.28 15.77 4.24
N ILE A 346 -13.18 14.55 3.73
CA ILE A 346 -14.28 13.80 3.12
C ILE A 346 -14.80 12.75 4.11
N HIS A 347 -16.11 12.74 4.35
CA HIS A 347 -16.76 11.75 5.23
C HIS A 347 -17.73 10.85 4.47
N LYS A 348 -18.22 11.28 3.30
CA LYS A 348 -19.14 10.54 2.43
C LYS A 348 -18.68 10.57 0.97
N LYS A 349 -19.08 9.57 0.19
CA LYS A 349 -18.62 9.38 -1.21
C LYS A 349 -19.03 10.54 -2.12
N GLU A 350 -20.18 11.15 -1.88
CA GLU A 350 -20.73 12.25 -2.69
C GLU A 350 -19.88 13.52 -2.57
N GLN A 351 -19.16 13.70 -1.46
CA GLN A 351 -18.30 14.86 -1.24
C GLN A 351 -17.00 14.80 -2.04
N THR A 352 -16.72 13.69 -2.74
CA THR A 352 -15.49 13.54 -3.54
C THR A 352 -15.36 14.57 -4.65
N GLU A 353 -16.45 15.19 -5.09
CA GLU A 353 -16.47 16.33 -6.03
C GLU A 353 -15.83 17.61 -5.48
N ASN A 354 -15.75 17.73 -4.16
CA ASN A 354 -15.11 18.88 -3.49
C ASN A 354 -13.58 18.76 -3.47
N LEU A 355 -13.02 17.60 -3.85
CA LEU A 355 -11.59 17.41 -3.94
C LEU A 355 -11.05 18.01 -5.23
N CYS A 356 -9.92 18.72 -5.12
CA CYS A 356 -9.16 19.16 -6.27
C CYS A 356 -8.63 17.96 -7.07
N MET A 357 -8.20 18.21 -8.31
CA MET A 357 -7.71 17.18 -9.23
C MET A 357 -6.54 16.37 -8.64
N ALA A 358 -5.60 17.06 -8.01
CA ALA A 358 -4.46 16.41 -7.35
C ALA A 358 -4.90 15.55 -6.15
N CYS A 359 -5.82 16.04 -5.30
CA CYS A 359 -6.33 15.26 -4.15
C CYS A 359 -7.16 14.06 -4.58
N ARG A 360 -7.93 14.15 -5.68
CA ARG A 360 -8.66 13.00 -6.23
C ARG A 360 -7.71 11.88 -6.65
N LEU A 361 -6.58 12.21 -7.26
CA LEU A 361 -5.60 11.25 -7.77
C LEU A 361 -4.63 10.73 -6.68
N PHE A 362 -4.11 11.62 -5.84
CA PHE A 362 -3.08 11.29 -4.86
C PHE A 362 -3.60 11.18 -3.42
N GLY A 363 -4.89 11.33 -3.18
CA GLY A 363 -5.49 11.26 -1.85
C GLY A 363 -5.53 12.59 -1.11
N GLY A 364 -6.43 12.65 -0.13
CA GLY A 364 -6.64 13.77 0.78
C GLY A 364 -7.27 13.28 2.09
N ASN A 365 -7.55 14.18 3.02
CA ASN A 365 -8.15 13.81 4.30
C ASN A 365 -9.51 13.12 4.07
N GLY A 366 -9.66 11.88 4.55
CA GLY A 366 -10.86 11.08 4.32
C GLY A 366 -11.01 10.49 2.90
N TRP A 367 -10.03 10.69 2.02
CA TRP A 367 -9.99 10.09 0.67
C TRP A 367 -8.67 9.37 0.41
N ARG A 368 -8.71 8.03 0.42
CA ARG A 368 -7.56 7.20 0.08
C ARG A 368 -7.15 7.39 -1.38
N SER A 369 -5.84 7.55 -1.65
CA SER A 369 -5.33 7.63 -3.03
C SER A 369 -5.81 6.44 -3.89
N PRO A 370 -6.29 6.69 -5.12
CA PRO A 370 -6.47 5.66 -6.14
C PRO A 370 -5.17 5.07 -6.70
N ILE A 371 -4.03 5.74 -6.48
CA ILE A 371 -2.71 5.25 -6.85
C ILE A 371 -2.14 4.45 -5.67
N MET A 372 -1.63 3.26 -5.97
CA MET A 372 -0.89 2.40 -5.04
C MET A 372 0.53 2.24 -5.57
N ILE A 373 1.52 2.42 -4.71
CA ILE A 373 2.94 2.40 -5.10
C ILE A 373 3.67 1.46 -4.15
N SER A 374 4.48 0.55 -4.70
CA SER A 374 5.40 -0.26 -3.90
C SER A 374 6.61 0.57 -3.48
N ASP A 375 7.36 0.09 -2.49
CA ASP A 375 8.73 0.55 -2.34
C ASP A 375 9.55 0.20 -3.59
N PHE A 376 10.54 1.03 -3.88
CA PHE A 376 11.49 0.82 -4.98
C PHE A 376 12.77 0.22 -4.41
N LEU A 377 13.08 -0.99 -4.85
CA LEU A 377 14.20 -1.81 -4.38
C LEU A 377 15.25 -1.98 -5.49
N PRO A 378 16.53 -2.16 -5.18
CA PRO A 378 17.56 -2.33 -6.19
C PRO A 378 17.30 -3.60 -7.02
N VAL A 379 17.47 -3.49 -8.33
CA VAL A 379 17.56 -4.68 -9.19
C VAL A 379 18.84 -5.47 -8.86
N PRO A 380 18.95 -6.75 -9.26
CA PRO A 380 20.22 -7.48 -9.12
C PRO A 380 21.39 -6.66 -9.70
N ASN A 381 22.45 -6.48 -8.91
CA ASN A 381 23.61 -5.63 -9.22
C ASN A 381 23.31 -4.13 -9.42
N GLY A 382 22.10 -3.66 -9.08
CA GLY A 382 21.65 -2.27 -9.23
C GLY A 382 21.78 -1.42 -7.98
N HIS A 383 22.57 -1.84 -6.98
CA HIS A 383 22.72 -1.12 -5.71
C HIS A 383 23.44 0.23 -5.84
N GLY A 384 24.19 0.41 -6.93
CA GLY A 384 25.09 1.54 -7.10
C GLY A 384 26.33 1.44 -6.21
N GLU A 385 27.33 2.25 -6.53
CA GLU A 385 28.57 2.35 -5.77
C GLU A 385 28.34 3.17 -4.50
N GLU A 386 28.84 2.69 -3.36
CA GLU A 386 28.79 3.49 -2.13
C GLU A 386 29.85 4.58 -2.20
N CYS A 387 29.44 5.81 -1.95
CA CYS A 387 30.32 6.97 -2.01
C CYS A 387 30.12 7.81 -0.77
N GLU A 388 31.23 8.24 -0.18
CA GLU A 388 31.25 9.23 0.89
C GLU A 388 31.69 10.58 0.33
N GLN A 389 30.98 11.64 0.68
CA GLN A 389 31.32 13.00 0.29
C GLN A 389 31.31 13.94 1.48
N ASP A 390 32.40 14.69 1.59
CA ASP A 390 32.52 15.83 2.49
C ASP A 390 31.79 17.04 1.89
N PHE A 391 30.92 17.66 2.68
CA PHE A 391 30.34 18.96 2.35
C PHE A 391 30.87 20.01 3.32
N VAL A 392 31.29 21.14 2.76
CA VAL A 392 31.73 22.30 3.51
C VAL A 392 30.71 23.40 3.31
N ALA A 393 30.13 23.92 4.38
CA ALA A 393 29.32 25.12 4.28
C ALA A 393 30.23 26.32 3.99
N ILE A 394 29.85 27.15 3.02
CA ILE A 394 30.56 28.39 2.69
C ILE A 394 29.91 29.53 3.48
N ASP A 395 30.72 30.31 4.19
CA ASP A 395 30.28 31.54 4.83
C ASP A 395 30.03 32.59 3.74
N ARG A 396 28.80 33.11 3.69
CA ARG A 396 28.37 34.03 2.63
C ARG A 396 29.00 35.42 2.73
N TYR A 397 29.51 35.80 3.90
CA TYR A 397 30.17 37.08 4.13
C TYR A 397 31.67 37.00 3.81
N THR A 398 32.33 35.91 4.19
CA THR A 398 33.79 35.77 4.02
C THR A 398 34.17 35.05 2.73
N GLY A 399 33.25 34.30 2.11
CA GLY A 399 33.52 33.44 0.96
C GLY A 399 34.38 32.21 1.29
N GLY A 400 34.82 32.06 2.55
CA GLY A 400 35.61 30.94 3.04
C GLY A 400 34.75 29.80 3.60
N ALA A 401 35.41 28.71 4.01
CA ALA A 401 34.75 27.64 4.74
C ALA A 401 34.20 28.17 6.07
N ALA A 402 32.91 27.95 6.33
CA ALA A 402 32.27 28.31 7.58
C ALA A 402 32.75 27.37 8.70
N ASP A 403 33.14 27.97 9.82
CA ASP A 403 33.78 27.26 10.92
C ASP A 403 32.83 26.19 11.51
N ARG A 404 33.35 24.98 11.73
CA ARG A 404 32.63 23.81 12.28
C ARG A 404 31.35 23.37 11.53
N LYS A 405 31.19 23.72 10.25
CA LYS A 405 30.05 23.30 9.40
C LYS A 405 30.47 22.34 8.29
N LYS A 406 31.38 21.41 8.62
CA LYS A 406 31.70 20.26 7.77
C LYS A 406 30.72 19.14 8.13
N PHE A 407 30.06 18.57 7.15
CA PHE A 407 29.22 17.39 7.34
C PHE A 407 29.51 16.36 6.25
N LYS A 408 29.46 15.08 6.61
CA LYS A 408 29.69 13.97 5.70
C LYS A 408 28.36 13.39 5.26
N ALA A 409 28.23 13.03 3.98
CA ALA A 409 27.11 12.23 3.51
C ALA A 409 27.58 10.96 2.81
N CYS A 410 26.92 9.85 3.11
CA CYS A 410 27.03 8.60 2.36
C CYS A 410 25.83 8.46 1.42
N TYR A 411 26.08 8.18 0.15
CA TYR A 411 25.05 7.96 -0.87
C TYR A 411 25.42 6.80 -1.79
N ARG A 412 24.47 6.37 -2.62
CA ARG A 412 24.71 5.42 -3.71
C ARG A 412 24.79 6.16 -5.04
N PHE A 413 25.88 5.97 -5.77
CA PHE A 413 26.06 6.51 -7.11
C PHE A 413 25.61 5.48 -8.15
N GLY A 414 24.80 5.90 -9.13
CA GLY A 414 24.37 4.98 -10.18
C GLY A 414 23.32 3.91 -9.81
N PRO A 415 22.52 3.99 -8.72
CA PRO A 415 21.60 2.90 -8.41
C PRO A 415 20.48 2.76 -9.46
N ILE A 416 20.00 1.54 -9.62
CA ILE A 416 18.83 1.22 -10.45
C ILE A 416 17.79 0.55 -9.55
N LEU A 417 16.70 1.26 -9.31
CA LEU A 417 15.64 0.80 -8.40
C LEU A 417 14.40 0.42 -9.19
N LYS A 418 13.79 -0.70 -8.83
CA LYS A 418 12.58 -1.24 -9.43
C LYS A 418 11.43 -1.16 -8.44
N GLY A 419 10.29 -0.70 -8.92
CA GLY A 419 9.05 -0.62 -8.15
C GLY A 419 7.84 -0.69 -9.07
N ARG A 420 6.66 -0.62 -8.49
CA ARG A 420 5.40 -0.75 -9.21
C ARG A 420 4.44 0.35 -8.83
N LEU A 421 3.75 0.88 -9.83
CA LEU A 421 2.67 1.84 -9.69
C LEU A 421 1.38 1.21 -10.21
N ARG A 422 0.31 1.28 -9.42
CA ARG A 422 -1.02 0.77 -9.79
C ARG A 422 -2.06 1.86 -9.64
N ILE A 423 -3.04 1.89 -10.53
CA ILE A 423 -4.09 2.90 -10.57
C ILE A 423 -5.44 2.21 -10.59
N ASP A 424 -6.31 2.53 -9.65
CA ASP A 424 -7.70 2.10 -9.62
C ASP A 424 -8.56 3.01 -10.53
N LEU A 425 -8.81 2.55 -11.76
CA LEU A 425 -9.51 3.29 -12.81
C LEU A 425 -11.00 3.52 -12.48
N SER A 426 -11.59 2.72 -11.59
CA SER A 426 -12.97 2.91 -11.13
C SER A 426 -13.15 4.17 -10.24
N ARG A 427 -12.03 4.69 -9.72
CA ARG A 427 -12.00 5.83 -8.78
C ARG A 427 -11.43 7.10 -9.38
N VAL A 428 -11.05 7.06 -10.66
CA VAL A 428 -10.51 8.19 -11.40
C VAL A 428 -11.27 8.38 -12.73
N GLY A 429 -11.02 9.51 -13.37
CA GLY A 429 -11.57 9.84 -14.68
C GLY A 429 -10.48 10.33 -15.64
N PRO A 430 -10.81 10.61 -16.92
CA PRO A 430 -9.84 10.87 -17.99
C PRO A 430 -8.77 11.91 -17.62
N VAL A 431 -9.20 13.04 -17.05
CA VAL A 431 -8.31 14.15 -16.69
C VAL A 431 -7.26 13.74 -15.65
N HIS A 432 -7.61 12.86 -14.72
CA HIS A 432 -6.67 12.38 -13.70
C HIS A 432 -5.61 11.46 -14.30
N VAL A 433 -6.01 10.59 -15.24
CA VAL A 433 -5.08 9.74 -15.98
C VAL A 433 -4.17 10.59 -16.87
N GLY A 434 -4.70 11.62 -17.51
CA GLY A 434 -3.91 12.58 -18.30
C GLY A 434 -2.83 13.29 -17.47
N VAL A 435 -3.18 13.84 -16.30
CA VAL A 435 -2.18 14.45 -15.40
C VAL A 435 -1.12 13.45 -14.94
N LEU A 436 -1.54 12.23 -14.62
CA LEU A 436 -0.59 11.18 -14.23
C LEU A 436 0.36 10.84 -15.39
N ALA A 437 -0.15 10.73 -16.62
CA ALA A 437 0.65 10.47 -17.81
C ALA A 437 1.67 11.59 -18.07
N LEU A 438 1.27 12.86 -17.91
CA LEU A 438 2.20 14.00 -18.01
C LEU A 438 3.30 13.93 -16.94
N ALA A 439 2.93 13.62 -15.69
CA ALA A 439 3.92 13.48 -14.62
C ALA A 439 4.85 12.27 -14.83
N LEU A 440 4.34 11.18 -15.41
CA LEU A 440 5.15 10.02 -15.80
C LEU A 440 6.05 10.34 -17.00
N ARG A 441 5.62 11.13 -17.99
CA ARG A 441 6.50 11.61 -19.06
C ARG A 441 7.69 12.37 -18.47
N ASP A 442 7.44 13.33 -17.59
CA ASP A 442 8.52 14.10 -16.96
C ASP A 442 9.49 13.18 -16.17
N LEU A 443 8.98 12.07 -15.60
CA LEU A 443 9.83 11.03 -15.01
C LEU A 443 10.70 10.30 -16.06
N LEU A 444 10.11 9.93 -17.21
CA LEU A 444 10.80 9.22 -18.30
C LEU A 444 11.83 10.10 -19.02
N GLU A 445 11.59 11.41 -19.09
CA GLU A 445 12.49 12.40 -19.69
C GLU A 445 13.65 12.77 -18.75
N GLY A 446 13.51 12.50 -17.45
CA GLY A 446 14.54 12.79 -16.44
C GLY A 446 14.37 14.13 -15.71
N ASP A 447 13.18 14.74 -15.79
CA ASP A 447 12.85 16.05 -15.20
C ASP A 447 12.49 15.96 -13.71
N MET A 448 12.50 14.76 -13.15
CA MET A 448 12.17 14.49 -11.76
C MET A 448 13.40 14.19 -10.90
N PHE A 449 13.30 14.62 -9.64
CA PHE A 449 14.30 14.38 -8.62
C PHE A 449 13.65 13.62 -7.46
N MET A 450 14.33 12.60 -6.93
CA MET A 450 13.88 11.76 -5.84
C MET A 450 14.88 11.78 -4.69
N GLY A 451 14.38 11.67 -3.45
CA GLY A 451 15.23 11.60 -2.27
C GLY A 451 15.73 12.94 -1.75
N PHE A 452 16.88 12.93 -1.06
CA PHE A 452 17.46 14.06 -0.36
C PHE A 452 18.57 14.74 -1.18
N GLY A 453 18.85 16.01 -0.87
CA GLY A 453 20.01 16.71 -1.44
C GLY A 453 19.82 17.27 -2.86
N ARG A 454 18.57 17.47 -3.32
CA ARG A 454 18.28 18.03 -4.66
C ARG A 454 19.06 19.31 -4.99
N SER A 455 19.18 20.25 -4.04
CA SER A 455 19.93 21.50 -4.23
C SER A 455 21.44 21.30 -4.36
N LYS A 456 21.93 20.09 -4.08
CA LYS A 456 23.33 19.66 -4.18
C LYS A 456 23.55 18.69 -5.36
N GLY A 457 22.58 18.58 -6.27
CA GLY A 457 22.67 17.73 -7.47
C GLY A 457 22.32 16.26 -7.24
N LEU A 458 21.81 15.88 -6.07
CA LEU A 458 21.44 14.51 -5.79
C LEU A 458 20.02 14.18 -6.28
N GLY A 459 19.84 12.92 -6.65
CA GLY A 459 18.53 12.32 -6.86
C GLY A 459 17.91 12.56 -8.22
N ALA A 460 18.65 13.12 -9.19
CA ALA A 460 18.20 13.15 -10.59
C ALA A 460 17.93 11.72 -11.07
N CYS A 461 16.74 11.47 -11.61
CA CYS A 461 16.34 10.13 -12.00
C CYS A 461 15.62 10.12 -13.33
N ARG A 462 15.88 9.09 -14.13
CA ARG A 462 15.14 8.76 -15.34
C ARG A 462 14.36 7.47 -15.14
N GLY A 463 13.06 7.51 -15.38
CA GLY A 463 12.21 6.32 -15.35
C GLY A 463 12.31 5.51 -16.65
N LYS A 464 11.96 4.23 -16.55
CA LYS A 464 11.62 3.35 -17.67
C LYS A 464 10.42 2.50 -17.26
N ILE A 465 9.43 2.38 -18.12
CA ILE A 465 8.35 1.39 -17.95
C ILE A 465 8.88 0.07 -18.51
N THR A 466 8.88 -0.98 -17.70
CA THR A 466 9.34 -2.32 -18.13
C THR A 466 8.21 -3.27 -18.43
N GLU A 467 7.03 -3.03 -17.86
CA GLU A 467 5.86 -3.89 -18.04
C GLU A 467 4.59 -3.08 -17.81
N ILE A 468 3.57 -3.33 -18.63
CA ILE A 468 2.24 -2.74 -18.51
C ILE A 468 1.24 -3.89 -18.40
N ASN A 469 0.52 -3.92 -17.30
CA ASN A 469 -0.55 -4.88 -17.05
C ASN A 469 -1.88 -4.13 -17.11
N LEU A 470 -2.64 -4.43 -18.17
CA LEU A 470 -3.92 -3.79 -18.47
C LEU A 470 -5.05 -4.32 -17.56
N PRO A 471 -6.06 -3.49 -17.27
CA PRO A 471 -7.23 -3.94 -16.54
C PRO A 471 -8.05 -4.93 -17.38
N GLN A 472 -8.73 -5.86 -16.72
CA GLN A 472 -9.65 -6.79 -17.41
C GLN A 472 -10.96 -6.12 -17.85
N HIS A 473 -11.36 -5.07 -17.14
CA HIS A 473 -12.51 -4.27 -17.46
C HIS A 473 -12.12 -2.80 -17.52
N TYR A 474 -12.53 -2.16 -18.60
CA TYR A 474 -12.38 -0.73 -18.77
C TYR A 474 -13.65 -0.02 -18.27
N PRO A 475 -13.53 1.03 -17.44
CA PRO A 475 -14.66 1.90 -17.14
C PRO A 475 -15.31 2.41 -18.43
N GLU A 476 -16.63 2.65 -18.41
CA GLU A 476 -17.41 3.20 -19.53
C GLU A 476 -16.72 4.40 -20.21
N TRP A 477 -16.20 5.33 -19.41
CA TRP A 477 -15.51 6.51 -19.93
C TRP A 477 -14.26 6.15 -20.73
N MET A 478 -13.52 5.11 -20.32
CA MET A 478 -12.30 4.66 -20.97
C MET A 478 -12.61 3.85 -22.22
N LYS A 479 -13.66 3.01 -22.20
CA LYS A 479 -14.16 2.34 -23.40
C LYS A 479 -14.55 3.34 -24.48
N LYS A 480 -15.35 4.35 -24.10
CA LYS A 480 -15.74 5.44 -25.00
C LYS A 480 -14.52 6.14 -25.59
N PHE A 481 -13.53 6.43 -24.74
CA PHE A 481 -12.29 7.08 -25.12
C PHE A 481 -11.40 6.22 -26.05
N MET A 482 -11.32 4.92 -25.82
CA MET A 482 -10.59 3.97 -26.68
C MET A 482 -11.30 3.72 -28.02
N SER A 483 -12.65 3.76 -28.02
CA SER A 483 -13.46 3.52 -29.23
C SER A 483 -13.57 4.74 -30.15
N SER A 484 -13.20 5.93 -29.68
CA SER A 484 -13.23 7.15 -30.49
C SER A 484 -11.89 7.33 -31.18
N SER A 485 -11.78 6.89 -32.44
CA SER A 485 -10.64 7.16 -33.33
C SER A 485 -10.46 8.64 -33.67
N GLU A 486 -11.41 9.48 -33.27
CA GLU A 486 -11.37 10.93 -33.34
C GLU A 486 -11.50 11.45 -31.90
N ASN A 487 -10.71 12.44 -31.48
CA ASN A 487 -10.85 13.25 -30.25
C ASN A 487 -9.73 13.20 -29.20
N TRP A 488 -8.47 12.94 -29.58
CA TRP A 488 -7.37 13.53 -28.80
C TRP A 488 -7.33 15.06 -28.98
N GLU A 489 -7.67 15.57 -30.17
CA GLU A 489 -7.68 17.01 -30.49
C GLU A 489 -8.83 17.79 -29.82
N GLN A 490 -10.01 17.18 -29.60
CA GLN A 490 -11.12 17.86 -28.93
C GLN A 490 -10.94 17.97 -27.41
N LEU A 491 -10.22 17.04 -26.77
CA LEU A 491 -9.85 17.17 -25.35
C LEU A 491 -8.77 18.22 -25.10
N ALA A 492 -7.98 18.56 -26.13
CA ALA A 492 -7.05 19.70 -26.09
C ALA A 492 -7.78 21.06 -26.01
N GLN A 493 -9.08 21.12 -26.29
CA GLN A 493 -9.89 22.34 -26.15
C GLN A 493 -10.42 22.58 -24.72
N THR A 494 -10.16 21.66 -23.78
CA THR A 494 -10.28 21.95 -22.34
C THR A 494 -8.94 22.40 -21.77
N GLU A 495 -8.65 23.69 -21.94
CA GLU A 495 -7.61 24.50 -21.28
C GLU A 495 -6.37 23.74 -20.77
N LEU A 496 -5.58 23.18 -21.68
CA LEU A 496 -4.14 22.99 -21.50
C LEU A 496 -3.44 23.04 -22.88
N PRO A 497 -2.51 23.98 -23.18
CA PRO A 497 -1.81 23.99 -24.46
C PRO A 497 -0.73 22.91 -24.47
N MET A 498 -0.90 21.92 -25.34
CA MET A 498 0.00 20.78 -25.51
C MET A 498 0.97 21.03 -26.69
N ASN A 499 2.24 20.63 -26.54
CA ASN A 499 3.34 20.81 -27.52
C ASN A 499 3.57 19.49 -28.30
N PRO A 500 3.99 19.48 -29.59
CA PRO A 500 3.98 18.31 -30.48
C PRO A 500 4.86 17.10 -30.10
N LEU A 501 5.76 17.22 -29.13
CA LEU A 501 6.55 16.10 -28.58
C LEU A 501 5.73 15.22 -27.61
N GLN A 502 4.57 15.69 -27.18
CA GLN A 502 3.65 14.96 -26.31
C GLN A 502 2.78 13.99 -27.10
N THR A 503 2.66 14.20 -28.42
CA THR A 503 1.93 13.32 -29.32
C THR A 503 2.67 11.99 -29.43
N GLU A 504 3.98 11.94 -29.68
CA GLU A 504 4.70 10.66 -29.85
C GLU A 504 4.73 9.77 -28.60
N LEU A 505 4.84 10.31 -27.38
CA LEU A 505 4.93 9.47 -26.16
C LEU A 505 3.57 8.98 -25.66
N LEU A 506 2.50 9.77 -25.87
CA LEU A 506 1.13 9.33 -25.68
C LEU A 506 0.64 8.48 -26.84
N GLU A 507 1.03 8.77 -28.08
CA GLU A 507 0.84 7.93 -29.25
C GLU A 507 1.63 6.64 -29.12
N HIS A 508 2.78 6.58 -28.45
CA HIS A 508 3.44 5.31 -28.12
C HIS A 508 2.76 4.59 -26.96
N LEU A 509 2.34 5.30 -25.90
CA LEU A 509 1.55 4.66 -24.83
C LEU A 509 0.16 4.21 -25.30
N VAL A 510 -0.38 4.81 -26.38
CA VAL A 510 -1.66 4.49 -27.04
C VAL A 510 -1.44 3.54 -28.22
N ALA A 511 -0.31 3.58 -28.93
CA ALA A 511 0.07 2.66 -30.00
C ALA A 511 0.57 1.34 -29.42
N ASP A 512 1.28 1.31 -28.30
CA ASP A 512 1.56 0.10 -27.52
C ASP A 512 0.25 -0.45 -26.90
N PHE A 513 -0.69 0.43 -26.54
CA PHE A 513 -2.07 0.04 -26.15
C PHE A 513 -2.88 -0.52 -27.34
N ASN A 514 -2.67 -0.03 -28.56
CA ASN A 514 -3.39 -0.44 -29.77
C ASN A 514 -2.73 -1.66 -30.47
N GLU A 515 -1.40 -1.80 -30.44
CA GLU A 515 -0.67 -3.00 -30.89
C GLU A 515 -0.93 -4.18 -29.96
N ALA A 516 -1.01 -3.97 -28.64
CA ALA A 516 -1.40 -5.02 -27.70
C ALA A 516 -2.88 -5.45 -27.84
N VAL A 517 -3.74 -4.58 -28.39
CA VAL A 517 -5.14 -4.87 -28.72
C VAL A 517 -5.29 -5.51 -30.11
N SER A 518 -4.23 -5.56 -30.91
CA SER A 518 -4.23 -6.15 -32.27
C SER A 518 -3.78 -7.63 -32.31
N ILE A 519 -3.44 -8.23 -31.16
CA ILE A 519 -3.08 -9.65 -31.05
C ILE A 519 -4.09 -10.34 -30.13
N GLU A 520 -5.34 -10.40 -30.59
CA GLU A 520 -6.31 -11.49 -30.37
C GLU A 520 -7.63 -11.06 -31.06
N ALA A 521 -7.58 -11.09 -32.39
CA ALA A 521 -8.75 -11.30 -33.26
C ALA A 521 -8.47 -12.53 -34.13
#